data_AF-A0A6P5TJW8-F1
#
_entry.id   AF-A0A6P5TJW8-F1
#
_cell.length_a   1.000
_cell.length_b   1.000
_cell.length_c   1.000
_cell.angle_alpha   90.00
_cell.angle_beta   90.00
_cell.angle_gamma   90.00
#
_symmetry.space_group_name_H-M   'P 1'
#
loop_
_entity.id
_entity.type
_entity.pdbx_description
1 polymer ?
#
loop_
_entity_poly.entity_id
_entity_poly.type
_entity_poly.pdbx_seq_one_letter_code
_entity_poly.pdbx_strand_id
1 'polypeptide(L)'
;MAERQAADQQQHQIDAQMQSPQPPREDMVACVIALEAALLPCLPARELQAIDRSPHPSHQIDVERHARDFMEAAKKLQLYFIGLQREDQPTKAEQLRKEIDAMAEELRIKTELIKKHERLIQGWKKDLKDQLDKHNTELERV
;
A
#
# COMPACT_ATOMS: atom_id res chain seq x y z
N MET A 1 27.80 -1.55 16.58
CA MET A 1 26.57 -1.11 17.28
C MET A 1 26.25 0.37 17.02
N ALA A 2 27.24 1.26 16.85
CA ALA A 2 27.02 2.69 16.60
C ALA A 2 26.50 3.04 15.18
N GLU A 3 26.89 2.29 14.13
CA GLU A 3 26.48 2.61 12.75
C GLU A 3 24.99 2.32 12.45
N ARG A 4 24.38 1.36 13.16
CA ARG A 4 22.93 1.09 13.04
C ARG A 4 22.08 2.22 13.61
N GLN A 5 22.54 2.89 14.67
CA GLN A 5 21.82 4.00 15.28
C GLN A 5 21.87 5.29 14.44
N ALA A 6 22.90 5.46 13.61
CA ALA A 6 23.01 6.59 12.68
C ALA A 6 22.02 6.44 11.51
N ALA A 7 21.88 5.22 10.96
CA ALA A 7 20.93 4.94 9.88
C ALA A 7 19.48 5.13 10.33
N ASP A 8 19.11 4.68 11.54
CA ASP A 8 17.76 4.86 12.10
C ASP A 8 17.41 6.33 12.38
N GLN A 9 18.39 7.15 12.81
CA GLN A 9 18.19 8.60 13.02
C GLN A 9 18.02 9.36 11.70
N GLN A 10 18.75 8.96 10.67
CA GLN A 10 18.65 9.58 9.35
C GLN A 10 17.33 9.22 8.66
N GLN A 11 16.83 8.00 8.86
CA GLN A 11 15.51 7.57 8.39
C GLN A 11 14.38 8.38 9.06
N HIS A 12 14.43 8.55 10.39
CA HIS A 12 13.43 9.33 11.14
C HIS A 12 13.40 10.81 10.76
N GLN A 13 14.54 11.42 10.39
CA GLN A 13 14.56 12.81 9.94
C GLN A 13 13.88 13.01 8.57
N ILE A 14 13.98 12.03 7.67
CA ILE A 14 13.32 12.07 6.36
C ILE A 14 11.80 11.89 6.52
N ASP A 15 11.37 11.01 7.44
CA ASP A 15 9.96 10.81 7.78
C ASP A 15 9.34 12.04 8.46
N ALA A 16 10.10 12.74 9.32
CA ALA A 16 9.61 13.93 10.04
C ALA A 16 9.43 15.16 9.14
N GLN A 17 10.23 15.31 8.08
CA GLN A 17 10.09 16.44 7.13
C GLN A 17 8.89 16.29 6.17
N MET A 18 8.28 15.11 6.09
CA MET A 18 7.19 14.80 5.16
C MET A 18 5.79 14.81 5.82
N GLN A 19 5.70 15.05 7.14
CA GLN A 19 4.45 15.04 7.92
C GLN A 19 3.82 16.44 8.07
N SER A 20 3.79 17.23 7.01
CA SER A 20 2.95 18.44 6.99
C SER A 20 1.57 18.07 6.42
N PRO A 21 0.46 18.22 7.17
CA PRO A 21 -0.87 17.97 6.63
C PRO A 21 -1.30 19.19 5.79
N GLN A 22 -0.95 19.21 4.51
CA GLN A 22 -1.61 20.09 3.53
C GLN A 22 -2.66 19.27 2.75
N PRO A 23 -3.81 19.86 2.40
CA PRO A 23 -4.88 19.14 1.71
C PRO A 23 -4.40 18.66 0.33
N PRO A 24 -4.23 17.34 0.13
CA PRO A 24 -3.44 16.80 -0.99
C PRO A 24 -4.04 17.08 -2.38
N ARG A 25 -5.35 17.31 -2.47
CA ARG A 25 -6.03 17.52 -3.77
C ARG A 25 -5.84 18.93 -4.34
N GLU A 26 -5.79 19.95 -3.49
CA GLU A 26 -5.59 21.34 -3.94
C GLU A 26 -4.17 21.53 -4.51
N ASP A 27 -3.18 20.84 -3.93
CA ASP A 27 -1.78 20.88 -4.39
C ASP A 27 -1.59 20.26 -5.79
N MET A 28 -2.30 19.18 -6.11
CA MET A 28 -2.25 18.57 -7.44
C MET A 28 -2.82 19.50 -8.52
N VAL A 29 -3.99 20.09 -8.26
CA VAL A 29 -4.64 21.02 -9.18
C VAL A 29 -3.75 22.25 -9.39
N ALA A 30 -3.16 22.78 -8.32
CA ALA A 30 -2.19 23.88 -8.40
C ALA A 30 -0.96 23.52 -9.23
N CYS A 31 -0.43 22.30 -9.09
CA CYS A 31 0.69 21.83 -9.92
C CYS A 31 0.31 21.78 -11.40
N VAL A 32 -0.86 21.22 -11.75
CA VAL A 32 -1.32 21.14 -13.15
C VAL A 32 -1.53 22.54 -13.75
N ILE A 33 -2.13 23.45 -12.99
CA ILE A 33 -2.29 24.86 -13.39
C ILE A 33 -0.92 25.52 -13.60
N ALA A 34 0.06 25.23 -12.74
CA ALA A 34 1.41 25.76 -12.90
C ALA A 34 2.15 25.18 -14.12
N LEU A 35 1.98 23.90 -14.45
CA LEU A 35 2.48 23.32 -15.70
C LEU A 35 1.87 24.02 -16.91
N GLU A 36 0.54 24.21 -16.90
CA GLU A 36 -0.19 24.87 -17.99
C GLU A 36 0.29 26.32 -18.17
N ALA A 37 0.40 27.08 -17.07
CA ALA A 37 0.88 28.45 -17.09
C ALA A 37 2.35 28.57 -17.54
N ALA A 38 3.20 27.58 -17.23
CA ALA A 38 4.58 27.57 -17.68
C ALA A 38 4.70 27.26 -19.18
N LEU A 39 3.81 26.42 -19.73
CA LEU A 39 3.82 26.04 -21.15
C LEU A 39 3.11 27.05 -22.05
N LEU A 40 2.05 27.70 -21.58
CA LEU A 40 1.21 28.60 -22.38
C LEU A 40 2.01 29.67 -23.15
N PRO A 41 3.03 30.33 -22.58
CA PRO A 41 3.87 31.30 -23.30
C PRO A 41 4.82 30.65 -24.32
N CYS A 42 5.15 29.37 -24.16
CA CYS A 42 6.06 28.62 -25.03
C CYS A 42 5.35 27.87 -26.16
N LEU A 43 4.01 27.82 -26.14
CA LEU A 43 3.26 27.20 -27.21
C LEU A 43 3.34 28.07 -28.47
N PRO A 44 3.58 27.48 -29.65
CA PRO A 44 3.36 28.16 -30.91
C PRO A 44 1.84 28.30 -31.11
N ALA A 45 1.19 29.15 -30.32
CA ALA A 45 -0.22 29.43 -30.50
C ALA A 45 -0.39 30.36 -31.69
N ARG A 46 -1.35 30.00 -32.52
CA ARG A 46 -1.90 30.66 -33.72
C ARG A 46 -2.32 32.14 -33.52
N GLU A 47 -1.95 32.75 -32.40
CA GLU A 47 -2.20 34.12 -31.95
C GLU A 47 -1.00 35.05 -32.22
N LEU A 48 0.17 34.51 -32.59
CA LEU A 48 1.32 35.30 -33.05
C LEU A 48 1.11 36.05 -34.37
N GLN A 49 -0.05 35.94 -35.03
CA GLN A 49 -0.40 36.85 -36.12
C GLN A 49 -0.74 38.28 -35.66
N ALA A 50 -0.92 38.54 -34.35
CA ALA A 50 -1.18 39.88 -33.83
C ALA A 50 0.04 40.58 -33.20
N ILE A 51 1.15 39.87 -32.94
CA ILE A 51 2.32 40.42 -32.20
C ILE A 51 3.47 40.79 -33.15
N ASP A 52 3.38 40.51 -34.45
CA ASP A 52 4.41 40.86 -35.45
C ASP A 52 4.48 42.36 -35.81
N ARG A 53 4.20 43.25 -34.84
CA ARG A 53 4.25 44.71 -35.04
C ARG A 53 4.85 45.52 -33.89
N SER A 54 5.66 44.94 -33.00
CA SER A 54 6.47 45.81 -32.13
C SER A 54 7.84 45.22 -31.75
N PRO A 55 8.95 45.94 -31.98
CA PRO A 55 10.29 45.52 -31.58
C PRO A 55 10.54 45.85 -30.10
N HIS A 56 9.57 45.57 -29.22
CA HIS A 56 9.70 45.81 -27.78
C HIS A 56 10.38 44.62 -27.08
N PRO A 57 11.47 44.82 -26.32
CA PRO A 57 12.16 43.78 -25.56
C PRO A 57 11.28 43.01 -24.57
N SER A 58 10.14 43.58 -24.18
CA SER A 58 9.15 42.95 -23.29
C SER A 58 8.36 41.79 -23.91
N HIS A 59 8.57 41.50 -25.21
CA HIS A 59 7.93 40.38 -25.91
C HIS A 59 8.85 39.16 -26.10
N GLN A 60 10.07 39.19 -25.55
CA GLN A 60 10.91 37.99 -25.52
C GLN A 60 10.44 37.07 -24.42
N ILE A 61 9.84 35.94 -24.80
CA ILE A 61 9.53 34.85 -23.89
C ILE A 61 10.85 34.31 -23.35
N ASP A 62 11.06 34.38 -22.03
CA ASP A 62 12.21 33.78 -21.34
C ASP A 62 11.97 32.26 -21.24
N VAL A 63 12.34 31.56 -22.32
CA VAL A 63 12.14 30.13 -22.48
C VAL A 63 12.85 29.36 -21.37
N GLU A 64 14.03 29.81 -20.94
CA GLU A 64 14.80 29.18 -19.87
C GLU A 64 14.09 29.29 -18.51
N ARG A 65 13.45 30.42 -18.21
CA ARG A 65 12.62 30.57 -17.02
C ARG A 65 11.38 29.68 -17.08
N HIS A 66 10.66 29.67 -18.20
CA HIS A 66 9.47 28.83 -18.35
C HIS A 66 9.79 27.33 -18.31
N ALA A 67 10.91 26.91 -18.90
CA ALA A 67 11.40 25.54 -18.80
C ALA A 67 11.70 25.13 -17.35
N ARG A 68 12.29 26.03 -16.55
CA ARG A 68 12.53 25.78 -15.12
C ARG A 68 11.23 25.67 -14.34
N ASP A 69 10.30 26.61 -14.51
CA ASP A 69 9.00 26.61 -13.83
C ASP A 69 8.20 25.34 -14.18
N PHE A 70 8.22 24.93 -15.45
CA PHE A 70 7.61 23.69 -15.91
C PHE A 70 8.21 22.45 -15.24
N MET A 71 9.55 22.34 -15.23
CA MET A 71 10.24 21.20 -14.60
C MET A 71 9.96 21.12 -13.10
N GLU A 72 9.90 22.26 -12.41
CA GLU A 72 9.57 22.30 -10.98
C GLU A 72 8.15 21.81 -10.71
N ALA A 73 7.17 22.33 -11.46
CA ALA A 73 5.78 21.94 -11.31
C ALA A 73 5.56 20.46 -11.68
N ALA A 74 6.22 19.97 -12.73
CA ALA A 74 6.21 18.55 -13.12
C ALA A 74 6.82 17.66 -12.03
N LYS A 75 7.90 18.12 -11.37
CA LYS A 75 8.53 17.38 -10.28
C LYS A 75 7.62 17.27 -9.06
N LYS A 76 6.96 18.36 -8.68
CA LYS A 76 5.97 18.38 -7.59
C LYS A 76 4.82 17.40 -7.86
N LEU A 77 4.29 17.42 -9.09
CA LEU A 77 3.26 16.48 -9.52
C LEU A 77 3.72 15.02 -9.51
N GLN A 78 4.96 14.74 -9.94
CA GLN A 78 5.54 13.39 -9.87
C GLN A 78 5.64 12.89 -8.42
N LEU A 79 6.12 13.73 -7.49
CA LEU A 79 6.24 13.38 -6.08
C LEU A 79 4.87 13.10 -5.45
N TYR A 80 3.86 13.89 -5.82
CA TYR A 80 2.47 13.67 -5.41
C TYR A 80 1.98 12.26 -5.80
N PHE A 81 2.18 11.85 -7.06
CA PHE A 81 1.79 10.51 -7.51
C PHE A 81 2.55 9.38 -6.81
N ILE A 82 3.83 9.56 -6.52
CA ILE A 82 4.62 8.59 -5.74
C ILE A 82 4.07 8.47 -4.31
N GLY A 83 3.64 9.58 -3.70
CA GLY A 83 3.00 9.59 -2.39
C GLY A 83 1.68 8.81 -2.39
N LEU A 84 0.80 9.08 -3.36
CA LEU A 84 -0.46 8.36 -3.56
C LEU A 84 -0.25 6.85 -3.72
N GLN A 85 0.74 6.44 -4.51
CA GLN A 85 1.03 5.01 -4.72
C GLN A 85 1.43 4.29 -3.43
N ARG A 86 2.01 5.00 -2.44
CA ARG A 86 2.33 4.45 -1.12
C ARG A 86 1.11 4.39 -0.22
N GLU A 87 0.24 5.39 -0.29
CA GLU A 87 -0.99 5.47 0.51
C GLU A 87 -2.01 4.39 0.11
N ASP A 88 -2.03 4.01 -1.17
CA ASP A 88 -2.90 2.93 -1.69
C ASP A 88 -2.40 1.51 -1.35
N GLN A 89 -1.18 1.36 -0.81
CA GLN A 89 -0.72 0.05 -0.38
C GLN A 89 -1.32 -0.31 0.97
N PRO A 90 -1.91 -1.52 1.13
CA PRO A 90 -2.45 -1.95 2.41
C PRO A 90 -1.32 -1.92 3.43
N THR A 91 -1.58 -1.21 4.53
CA THR A 91 -0.60 -1.05 5.60
C THR A 91 -0.20 -2.42 6.13
N LYS A 92 1.00 -2.52 6.70
CA LYS A 92 1.46 -3.74 7.35
C LYS A 92 0.44 -4.25 8.39
N ALA A 93 -0.23 -3.34 9.09
CA ALA A 93 -1.28 -3.67 10.05
C ALA A 93 -2.50 -4.34 9.40
N GLU A 94 -2.97 -3.82 8.26
CA GLU A 94 -4.10 -4.41 7.51
C GLU A 94 -3.75 -5.78 6.92
N GLN A 95 -2.52 -5.94 6.42
CA GLN A 95 -2.04 -7.23 5.92
C GLN A 95 -2.02 -8.27 7.05
N LEU A 96 -1.40 -7.93 8.19
CA LEU A 96 -1.37 -8.79 9.36
C LEU A 96 -2.77 -9.13 9.87
N ARG A 97 -3.71 -8.18 9.81
CA ARG A 97 -5.09 -8.43 10.22
C ARG A 97 -5.76 -9.49 9.33
N LYS A 98 -5.59 -9.40 8.01
CA LYS A 98 -6.09 -10.40 7.07
C LYS A 98 -5.46 -11.77 7.31
N GLU A 99 -4.16 -11.83 7.60
CA GLU A 99 -3.46 -13.08 7.91
C GLU A 99 -3.97 -13.70 9.22
N ILE A 100 -4.19 -12.88 10.26
CA ILE A 100 -4.77 -13.33 11.53
C ILE A 100 -6.17 -13.92 11.30
N ASP A 101 -7.02 -13.25 10.53
CA ASP A 101 -8.38 -13.72 10.25
C ASP A 101 -8.37 -15.05 9.48
N ALA A 102 -7.47 -15.19 8.50
CA ALA A 102 -7.29 -16.44 7.77
C ALA A 102 -6.80 -17.59 8.68
N MET A 103 -5.80 -17.31 9.53
CA MET A 103 -5.28 -18.29 10.48
C MET A 103 -6.32 -18.68 11.54
N ALA A 104 -7.15 -17.75 11.99
CA ALA A 104 -8.22 -18.03 12.95
C ALA A 104 -9.28 -18.98 12.38
N GLU A 105 -9.65 -18.81 11.11
CA GLU A 105 -10.59 -19.71 10.44
C GLU A 105 -9.97 -21.09 10.20
N GLU A 106 -8.72 -21.15 9.78
CA GLU A 106 -8.00 -22.43 9.63
C GLU A 106 -7.92 -23.19 10.96
N LEU A 107 -7.62 -22.48 12.06
CA LEU A 107 -7.59 -23.06 13.40
C LEU A 107 -8.97 -23.64 13.76
N ARG A 108 -10.05 -22.89 13.53
CA ARG A 108 -11.43 -23.33 13.80
C ARG A 108 -11.76 -24.62 13.06
N ILE A 109 -11.43 -24.69 11.77
CA ILE A 109 -11.66 -25.88 10.94
C ILE A 109 -10.89 -27.09 11.47
N LYS A 110 -9.60 -26.92 11.79
CA LYS A 110 -8.77 -28.00 12.33
C LYS A 110 -9.27 -28.48 13.70
N THR A 111 -9.70 -27.58 14.57
CA THR A 111 -10.28 -27.94 15.87
C THR A 111 -11.52 -28.83 15.71
N GLU A 112 -12.42 -28.50 14.78
CA GLU A 112 -13.60 -29.32 14.51
C GLU A 112 -13.24 -30.68 13.89
N LEU A 113 -12.21 -30.73 13.06
CA LEU A 113 -11.70 -31.97 12.50
C LEU A 113 -11.13 -32.88 13.61
N ILE A 114 -10.35 -32.32 14.53
CA ILE A 114 -9.81 -33.07 15.69
C ILE A 114 -10.94 -33.64 16.53
N LYS A 115 -11.96 -32.84 16.87
CA LYS A 115 -13.14 -33.32 17.62
C LYS A 115 -13.89 -34.45 16.92
N LYS A 116 -13.96 -34.43 15.59
CA LYS A 116 -14.56 -35.53 14.81
C LYS A 116 -13.75 -36.81 14.92
N HIS A 117 -12.43 -36.73 14.76
CA HIS A 117 -11.55 -37.89 14.88
C HIS A 117 -11.51 -38.45 16.30
N GLU A 118 -11.50 -37.58 17.31
CA GLU A 118 -11.53 -38.00 18.71
C GLU A 118 -12.78 -38.82 19.03
N ARG A 119 -13.95 -38.41 18.53
CA ARG A 119 -15.20 -39.18 18.68
C ARG A 119 -15.14 -40.54 18.00
N LEU A 120 -14.55 -40.63 16.80
CA LEU A 120 -14.37 -41.91 16.10
C LEU A 120 -13.46 -42.85 16.88
N ILE A 121 -12.32 -42.34 17.36
CA ILE A 121 -11.36 -43.12 18.16
C ILE A 121 -12.01 -43.63 19.45
N GLN A 122 -12.76 -42.77 20.14
CA GLN A 122 -13.50 -43.17 21.34
C GLN A 122 -14.54 -44.26 21.05
N GLY A 123 -15.27 -44.14 19.92
CA GLY A 123 -16.20 -45.15 19.45
C GLY A 123 -15.50 -46.50 19.21
N TRP A 124 -14.42 -46.52 18.43
CA TRP A 124 -13.65 -47.73 18.19
C TRP A 124 -13.07 -48.35 19.46
N LYS A 125 -12.59 -47.53 20.39
CA LYS A 125 -12.07 -48.02 21.68
C LYS A 125 -13.17 -48.71 22.49
N LYS A 126 -14.39 -48.17 22.47
CA LYS A 126 -15.55 -48.80 23.11
C LYS A 126 -15.89 -50.12 22.42
N ASP A 127 -16.05 -50.12 21.11
CA ASP A 127 -16.45 -51.32 20.35
C ASP A 127 -15.45 -52.46 20.54
N LEU A 128 -14.15 -52.17 20.49
CA LEU A 128 -13.10 -53.16 20.73
C LEU A 128 -13.14 -53.72 22.15
N LYS A 129 -13.43 -52.87 23.14
CA LYS A 129 -13.59 -53.33 24.53
C LYS A 129 -14.82 -54.22 24.69
N ASP A 130 -15.95 -53.81 24.14
CA ASP A 130 -17.20 -54.58 24.20
C ASP A 130 -17.04 -55.95 23.50
N GLN A 131 -16.28 -56.02 22.40
CA GLN A 131 -15.93 -57.28 21.73
C GLN A 131 -15.01 -58.16 22.59
N LEU A 132 -13.97 -57.56 23.18
CA LEU A 132 -13.05 -58.28 24.08
C LEU A 132 -13.79 -58.88 25.29
N ASP A 133 -14.65 -58.10 25.93
CA ASP A 133 -15.41 -58.52 27.10
C ASP A 133 -16.37 -59.68 26.76
N LYS A 134 -17.02 -59.62 25.58
CA LYS A 134 -17.85 -60.71 25.06
C LYS A 134 -17.04 -61.99 24.85
N HIS A 135 -15.92 -61.89 24.15
CA HIS A 135 -15.05 -63.04 23.87
C HIS A 135 -14.54 -63.68 25.17
N ASN A 136 -14.17 -62.88 26.17
CA ASN A 136 -13.72 -63.40 27.46
C ASN A 136 -14.84 -64.15 28.20
N THR A 137 -16.06 -63.59 28.18
CA THR A 137 -17.25 -64.24 28.77
C THR A 137 -17.58 -65.57 28.09
N GLU A 138 -17.41 -65.65 26.77
CA GLU A 138 -17.59 -66.90 26.02
C GLU A 138 -16.51 -67.93 26.35
N LEU A 139 -15.24 -67.51 26.49
CA LEU A 139 -14.13 -68.38 26.89
C LEU A 139 -14.31 -68.95 28.30
N GLU A 140 -14.81 -68.17 29.25
CA GLU A 140 -15.11 -68.65 30.62
C GLU A 140 -16.23 -69.69 30.67
N ARG A 141 -17.00 -69.82 29.58
CA ARG A 141 -18.15 -70.71 29.48
C ARG A 141 -17.83 -72.10 28.93
N VAL A 142 -16.65 -72.28 28.35
CA VAL A 142 -16.14 -73.52 27.72
C VAL A 142 -15.18 -74.22 28.67
#